data_AF-A0A844WU28-F1
#
_entry.id   AF-A0A844WU28-F1
#
_cell.length_a   1.000
_cell.length_b   1.000
_cell.length_c   1.000
_cell.angle_alpha   90.00
_cell.angle_beta   90.00
_cell.angle_gamma   90.00
#
_symmetry.space_group_name_H-M   'P 1'
#
loop_
_entity.id
_entity.type
_entity.pdbx_description
1 polymer ?
#
loop_
_entity_poly.entity_id
_entity_poly.type
_entity_poly.pdbx_seq_one_letter_code
_entity_poly.pdbx_strand_id
1 'polypeptide(L)'
;MARLKKYDWLKKFIFFIFIFLNYSYCYAKEKNSEQTYWILDEYFENNQMINKKNDDYLNNLSIKFKDNIFYINENRYPVKIGKVANISQLIPDNLLHSDLLKNFPLPKDEVHYLQFDSSIDSNFAKLLLPEQKVIYLNDQLVFINQEMALSFLKPAGKNAFKQISKHFPSLKLPYNSRITGDFIKDNNYKHFYYNFFNENEYYTHNIPRSFVNYLQLSNNNLYAQRHDYITHISGIKLPVLHNRIRPILIEGLQRNGEMITYLYLFSDNFDVLDKIILKNPNGLTRKNSEIDDLAQGFIYYNIDKNYQIERQQRFTDETIEIQHYKIAKDGKFREIPVISNCYKEFATKNNNIHSKKSLLLTNKQGNNYLRFAHGLDYDQFESTILTLNPNEEKLCVNYQQAYSISFGKVNSKQFFGDDELYQQHVENFKSYDIDISNELEYITIHGFEKTPFSKFLLNGNQAIYMKNTLFFVSENHFTAYRQPTDEELTYQ
;
A
#
# COMPACT_ATOMS: atom_id res chain seq x y z
N MET A 1 -11.52 6.61 -68.03
CA MET A 1 -10.83 5.70 -67.09
C MET A 1 -9.65 6.40 -66.40
N ALA A 2 -9.87 7.55 -65.73
CA ALA A 2 -8.76 8.39 -65.24
C ALA A 2 -9.13 9.33 -64.07
N ARG A 3 -9.88 8.87 -63.05
CA ARG A 3 -10.18 9.70 -61.85
C ARG A 3 -10.03 9.01 -60.49
N LEU A 4 -9.42 7.82 -60.40
CA LEU A 4 -9.21 7.14 -59.10
C LEU A 4 -7.75 6.98 -58.66
N LYS A 5 -6.76 7.45 -59.45
CA LYS A 5 -5.33 7.32 -59.08
C LYS A 5 -4.72 8.48 -58.29
N LYS A 6 -5.44 9.60 -58.08
CA LYS A 6 -4.83 10.83 -57.53
C LYS A 6 -4.81 10.92 -55.99
N TYR A 7 -5.41 9.96 -55.28
CA TYR A 7 -5.51 10.00 -53.81
C TYR A 7 -4.94 8.76 -53.12
N ASP A 8 -4.24 7.88 -53.85
CA ASP A 8 -3.71 6.64 -53.26
C ASP A 8 -2.56 6.94 -52.28
N TRP A 9 -1.74 7.94 -52.59
CA TRP A 9 -0.74 8.45 -51.65
C TRP A 9 -1.37 9.14 -50.44
N LEU A 10 -2.45 9.92 -50.65
CA LEU A 10 -3.17 10.58 -49.56
C LEU A 10 -3.89 9.57 -48.65
N LYS A 11 -4.46 8.50 -49.21
CA LYS A 11 -5.04 7.37 -48.45
C LYS A 11 -3.98 6.62 -47.67
N LYS A 12 -2.82 6.32 -48.28
CA LYS A 12 -1.68 5.71 -47.57
C LYS A 12 -1.14 6.61 -46.46
N PHE A 13 -1.09 7.92 -46.68
CA PHE A 13 -0.63 8.90 -45.69
C PHE A 13 -1.64 9.09 -44.55
N ILE A 14 -2.95 9.14 -44.84
CA ILE A 14 -4.01 9.16 -43.82
C ILE A 14 -4.05 7.85 -43.04
N PHE A 15 -3.81 6.70 -43.68
CA PHE A 15 -3.70 5.40 -43.00
C PHE A 15 -2.43 5.34 -42.13
N PHE A 16 -1.30 5.90 -42.59
CA PHE A 16 -0.08 6.03 -41.80
C PHE A 16 -0.27 6.96 -40.59
N ILE A 17 -0.97 8.08 -40.77
CA ILE A 17 -1.33 8.99 -39.69
C ILE A 17 -2.33 8.33 -38.72
N PHE A 18 -3.28 7.53 -39.21
CA PHE A 18 -4.20 6.77 -38.34
C PHE A 18 -3.48 5.67 -37.55
N ILE A 19 -2.46 5.04 -38.14
CA ILE A 19 -1.58 4.10 -37.43
C ILE A 19 -0.73 4.87 -36.39
N PHE A 20 -0.16 6.02 -36.72
CA PHE A 20 0.66 6.78 -35.76
C PHE A 20 -0.15 7.50 -34.66
N LEU A 21 -1.39 7.93 -34.93
CA LEU A 21 -2.25 8.58 -33.94
C LEU A 21 -3.02 7.59 -33.04
N ASN A 22 -3.14 6.31 -33.42
CA ASN A 22 -3.71 5.26 -32.55
C ASN A 22 -2.67 4.43 -31.79
N TYR A 23 -1.37 4.72 -31.93
CA TYR A 23 -0.32 4.07 -31.13
C TYR A 23 0.33 4.98 -30.06
N SER A 24 -0.24 6.16 -29.83
CA SER A 24 -0.03 6.87 -28.56
C SER A 24 -1.07 6.36 -27.56
N TYR A 25 -0.59 5.79 -26.46
CA TYR A 25 -1.31 4.99 -25.45
C TYR A 25 -1.44 3.48 -25.76
N CYS A 26 -0.30 2.79 -25.75
CA CYS A 26 -0.28 1.46 -25.13
C CYS A 26 0.51 1.56 -23.82
N TYR A 27 -0.23 1.78 -22.73
CA TYR A 27 0.13 1.23 -21.44
C TYR A 27 0.49 -0.24 -21.68
N ALA A 28 1.77 -0.60 -21.59
CA ALA A 28 2.18 -1.98 -21.39
C ALA A 28 1.81 -2.39 -19.95
N LYS A 29 0.51 -2.42 -19.69
CA LYS A 29 -0.10 -3.11 -18.57
C LYS A 29 -0.42 -4.53 -19.06
N GLU A 30 0.57 -5.24 -19.59
CA GLU A 30 0.44 -6.69 -19.74
C GLU A 30 0.47 -7.29 -18.34
N LYS A 31 -0.74 -7.47 -17.81
CA LYS A 31 -1.01 -8.43 -16.76
C LYS A 31 -0.51 -9.80 -17.24
N ASN A 32 0.57 -10.30 -16.64
CA ASN A 32 1.01 -11.70 -16.70
C ASN A 32 1.29 -12.31 -18.09
N SER A 33 2.22 -11.74 -18.84
CA SER A 33 2.95 -12.49 -19.86
C SER A 33 4.45 -12.31 -19.60
N GLU A 34 5.18 -13.42 -19.54
CA GLU A 34 6.61 -13.59 -19.24
C GLU A 34 7.42 -12.30 -19.00
N GLN A 35 7.85 -12.09 -17.76
CA GLN A 35 8.67 -10.93 -17.42
C GLN A 35 9.99 -10.96 -18.17
N THR A 36 10.09 -10.14 -19.21
CA THR A 36 11.24 -10.19 -20.14
C THR A 36 12.27 -9.10 -19.92
N TYR A 37 11.99 -8.11 -19.06
CA TYR A 37 12.90 -6.99 -18.84
C TYR A 37 13.86 -7.24 -17.68
N TRP A 38 15.13 -6.95 -17.91
CA TRP A 38 16.22 -7.04 -16.96
C TRP A 38 16.07 -5.97 -15.86
N ILE A 39 16.45 -6.34 -14.64
CA ILE A 39 16.25 -5.55 -13.42
C ILE A 39 17.56 -4.85 -13.10
N LEU A 40 17.56 -3.53 -12.88
CA LEU A 40 18.76 -2.85 -12.39
C LEU A 40 19.17 -3.46 -11.05
N ASP A 41 20.40 -3.93 -11.01
CA ASP A 41 21.03 -4.54 -9.86
C ASP A 41 21.86 -3.46 -9.17
N GLU A 42 23.14 -3.37 -9.45
CA GLU A 42 24.03 -2.40 -8.85
C GLU A 42 24.38 -1.27 -9.80
N TYR A 43 24.80 -0.16 -9.22
CA TYR A 43 25.21 1.01 -9.96
C TYR A 43 26.26 1.82 -9.21
N PHE A 44 27.30 2.19 -9.93
CA PHE A 44 28.39 3.02 -9.45
C PHE A 44 28.60 4.17 -10.43
N GLU A 45 28.76 5.37 -9.87
CA GLU A 45 29.07 6.61 -10.60
C GLU A 45 30.39 7.18 -10.09
N ASN A 46 31.12 7.84 -10.97
CA ASN A 46 32.16 8.76 -10.53
C ASN A 46 31.50 10.08 -10.08
N ASN A 47 31.84 10.57 -8.87
CA ASN A 47 31.15 11.65 -8.11
C ASN A 47 31.07 13.05 -8.80
N GLN A 48 31.39 13.16 -10.09
CA GLN A 48 31.29 14.38 -10.85
C GLN A 48 30.57 14.08 -12.18
N MET A 49 29.47 14.79 -12.45
CA MET A 49 28.85 15.01 -13.78
C MET A 49 27.46 14.43 -14.09
N ILE A 50 26.65 13.92 -13.15
CA ILE A 50 25.21 13.76 -13.45
C ILE A 50 24.47 15.06 -13.13
N ASN A 51 24.47 15.95 -14.12
CA ASN A 51 23.61 17.12 -14.13
C ASN A 51 22.16 16.63 -14.38
N LYS A 52 21.24 16.92 -13.43
CA LYS A 52 19.80 16.53 -13.45
C LYS A 52 19.04 16.75 -14.77
N LYS A 53 19.62 17.49 -15.71
CA LYS A 53 19.02 17.88 -16.99
C LYS A 53 19.33 16.94 -18.17
N ASN A 54 20.28 16.00 -18.05
CA ASN A 54 20.63 15.03 -19.11
C ASN A 54 20.07 13.60 -18.85
N ASP A 55 19.19 13.48 -17.87
CA ASP A 55 18.76 12.23 -17.20
C ASP A 55 17.62 11.46 -17.88
N ASP A 56 17.08 11.95 -18.99
CA ASP A 56 15.90 11.36 -19.64
C ASP A 56 16.16 9.99 -20.29
N TYR A 57 17.40 9.69 -20.64
CA TYR A 57 17.72 8.45 -21.37
C TYR A 57 17.79 7.22 -20.43
N LEU A 58 18.40 7.33 -19.25
CA LEU A 58 18.44 6.23 -18.28
C LEU A 58 17.06 5.97 -17.67
N ASN A 59 16.27 7.03 -17.49
CA ASN A 59 14.88 6.95 -17.02
C ASN A 59 13.99 5.99 -17.82
N ASN A 60 14.26 5.89 -19.12
CA ASN A 60 13.46 5.08 -20.03
C ASN A 60 14.17 3.78 -20.43
N LEU A 61 15.34 3.48 -19.87
CA LEU A 61 16.15 2.32 -20.24
C LEU A 61 15.43 1.01 -19.86
N SER A 62 14.95 0.30 -20.86
CA SER A 62 14.32 -1.00 -20.75
C SER A 62 15.12 -2.01 -21.57
N ILE A 63 15.63 -3.04 -20.90
CA ILE A 63 16.52 -4.03 -21.51
C ILE A 63 15.82 -5.37 -21.54
N LYS A 64 15.77 -6.00 -22.72
CA LYS A 64 15.31 -7.39 -22.88
C LYS A 64 16.31 -8.14 -23.75
N PHE A 65 16.59 -9.39 -23.42
CA PHE A 65 17.49 -10.23 -24.20
C PHE A 65 16.85 -11.58 -24.48
N LYS A 66 16.69 -11.93 -25.76
CA LYS A 66 16.07 -13.18 -26.20
C LYS A 66 16.59 -13.58 -27.58
N ASP A 67 16.94 -14.85 -27.75
CA ASP A 67 17.34 -15.44 -29.03
C ASP A 67 18.46 -14.66 -29.74
N ASN A 68 19.49 -14.25 -28.99
CA ASN A 68 20.60 -13.41 -29.46
C ASN A 68 20.19 -12.03 -30.01
N ILE A 69 18.99 -11.57 -29.66
CA ILE A 69 18.51 -10.21 -29.95
C ILE A 69 18.40 -9.45 -28.63
N PHE A 70 19.10 -8.34 -28.57
CA PHE A 70 19.06 -7.39 -27.48
C PHE A 70 18.06 -6.28 -27.82
N TYR A 71 17.11 -6.03 -26.93
CA TYR A 71 16.06 -5.04 -27.09
C TYR A 71 16.33 -3.91 -26.09
N ILE A 72 16.41 -2.68 -26.59
CA ILE A 72 16.61 -1.48 -25.77
C ILE A 72 15.55 -0.47 -26.16
N ASN A 73 14.61 -0.19 -25.26
CA ASN A 73 13.50 0.73 -25.52
C ASN A 73 12.77 0.35 -26.82
N GLU A 74 12.53 -0.96 -26.98
CA GLU A 74 11.92 -1.61 -28.16
C GLU A 74 12.78 -1.63 -29.45
N ASN A 75 13.93 -0.98 -29.48
CA ASN A 75 14.87 -1.10 -30.60
C ASN A 75 15.62 -2.44 -30.54
N ARG A 76 15.76 -3.11 -31.70
CA ARG A 76 16.31 -4.46 -31.81
C ARG A 76 17.75 -4.42 -32.29
N TYR A 77 18.62 -5.06 -31.54
CA TYR A 77 20.05 -5.15 -31.84
C TYR A 77 20.48 -6.60 -31.84
N PRO A 78 20.81 -7.17 -33.00
CA PRO A 78 21.45 -8.48 -33.08
C PRO A 78 22.79 -8.43 -32.36
N VAL A 79 23.06 -9.45 -31.55
CA VAL A 79 24.33 -9.59 -30.84
C VAL A 79 24.94 -10.96 -31.06
N LYS A 80 26.27 -11.00 -31.04
CA LYS A 80 27.05 -12.24 -31.01
C LYS A 80 27.57 -12.46 -29.60
N ILE A 81 27.52 -13.70 -29.15
CA ILE A 81 28.11 -14.10 -27.88
C ILE A 81 29.58 -14.42 -28.13
N GLY A 82 30.46 -13.72 -27.44
CA GLY A 82 31.89 -13.98 -27.40
C GLY A 82 32.35 -14.40 -26.00
N LYS A 83 33.62 -14.79 -25.91
CA LYS A 83 34.26 -15.10 -24.64
C LYS A 83 35.72 -14.69 -24.62
N VAL A 84 36.21 -14.32 -23.45
CA VAL A 84 37.62 -13.99 -23.17
C VAL A 84 38.10 -14.72 -21.93
N ALA A 85 39.40 -14.96 -21.83
CA ALA A 85 39.99 -15.64 -20.68
C ALA A 85 40.01 -14.78 -19.41
N ASN A 86 39.98 -13.44 -19.55
CA ASN A 86 40.03 -12.51 -18.44
C ASN A 86 39.33 -11.18 -18.80
N ILE A 87 38.72 -10.54 -17.80
CA ILE A 87 38.06 -9.23 -17.90
C ILE A 87 38.99 -8.13 -18.46
N SER A 88 40.31 -8.22 -18.25
CA SER A 88 41.28 -7.25 -18.77
C SER A 88 41.38 -7.21 -20.30
N GLN A 89 40.87 -8.23 -20.99
CA GLN A 89 40.76 -8.24 -22.45
C GLN A 89 39.57 -7.43 -22.96
N LEU A 90 38.65 -7.02 -22.07
CA LEU A 90 37.44 -6.26 -22.40
C LEU A 90 37.47 -4.84 -21.83
N ILE A 91 38.08 -4.67 -20.66
CA ILE A 91 38.12 -3.39 -19.95
C ILE A 91 39.54 -2.82 -20.03
N PRO A 92 39.72 -1.56 -20.47
CA PRO A 92 41.02 -0.89 -20.44
C PRO A 92 41.65 -0.85 -19.03
N ASP A 93 42.98 -1.03 -18.94
CA ASP A 93 43.71 -1.10 -17.66
C ASP A 93 43.49 0.12 -16.75
N ASN A 94 43.43 1.32 -17.33
CA ASN A 94 43.15 2.54 -16.57
C ASN A 94 41.77 2.53 -15.90
N LEU A 95 40.79 1.87 -16.50
CA LEU A 95 39.44 1.75 -15.98
C LEU A 95 39.35 0.62 -14.95
N LEU A 96 40.03 -0.51 -15.18
CA LEU A 96 40.14 -1.61 -14.20
C LEU A 96 40.70 -1.15 -12.85
N HIS A 97 41.65 -0.21 -12.87
CA HIS A 97 42.28 0.34 -11.68
C HIS A 97 41.61 1.60 -11.15
N SER A 98 40.49 2.03 -11.74
CA SER A 98 39.75 3.20 -11.28
C SER A 98 38.97 2.91 -9.99
N ASP A 99 38.75 3.95 -9.18
CA ASP A 99 37.92 3.85 -7.96
C ASP A 99 36.46 3.44 -8.28
N LEU A 100 35.99 3.71 -9.52
CA LEU A 100 34.68 3.30 -10.01
C LEU A 100 34.51 1.78 -9.98
N LEU A 101 35.49 1.02 -10.46
CA LEU A 101 35.42 -0.44 -10.57
C LEU A 101 36.00 -1.18 -9.37
N LYS A 102 36.72 -0.48 -8.48
CA LYS A 102 37.36 -1.08 -7.29
C LYS A 102 36.39 -1.82 -6.38
N ASN A 103 35.14 -1.36 -6.29
CA ASN A 103 34.08 -1.96 -5.48
C ASN A 103 32.99 -2.63 -6.32
N PHE A 104 33.13 -2.65 -7.64
CA PHE A 104 32.17 -3.30 -8.53
C PHE A 104 32.48 -4.81 -8.60
N PRO A 105 31.50 -5.71 -8.46
CA PRO A 105 31.74 -7.15 -8.50
C PRO A 105 32.05 -7.61 -9.93
N LEU A 106 33.31 -7.50 -10.34
CA LEU A 106 33.79 -8.00 -11.63
C LEU A 106 34.13 -9.50 -11.56
N PRO A 107 33.87 -10.27 -12.63
CA PRO A 107 34.31 -11.65 -12.71
C PRO A 107 35.84 -11.75 -12.72
N LYS A 108 36.35 -12.80 -12.07
CA LYS A 108 37.78 -13.09 -11.97
C LYS A 108 38.27 -14.12 -13.02
N ASP A 109 37.35 -14.88 -13.61
CA ASP A 109 37.63 -15.98 -14.52
C ASP A 109 37.14 -15.69 -15.95
N GLU A 110 36.95 -16.72 -16.78
CA GLU A 110 36.43 -16.62 -18.16
C GLU A 110 35.16 -15.74 -18.21
N VAL A 111 35.19 -14.72 -19.06
CA VAL A 111 34.12 -13.73 -19.18
C VAL A 111 33.42 -13.91 -20.52
N HIS A 112 32.10 -14.07 -20.48
CA HIS A 112 31.28 -13.99 -21.67
C HIS A 112 30.85 -12.54 -21.92
N TYR A 113 30.72 -12.18 -23.20
CA TYR A 113 30.28 -10.85 -23.60
C TYR A 113 29.34 -10.92 -24.80
N LEU A 114 28.51 -9.88 -24.94
CA LEU A 114 27.66 -9.63 -26.08
C LEU A 114 28.32 -8.55 -26.93
N GLN A 115 28.59 -8.89 -28.19
CA GLN A 115 29.10 -7.99 -29.22
C GLN A 115 27.94 -7.55 -30.10
N PHE A 116 27.75 -6.25 -30.26
CA PHE A 116 26.74 -5.71 -31.15
C PHE A 116 27.29 -5.63 -32.58
N ASP A 117 26.50 -6.11 -33.55
CA ASP A 117 26.91 -6.19 -34.97
C ASP A 117 26.51 -4.94 -35.79
N SER A 118 25.59 -4.13 -35.26
CA SER A 118 25.00 -2.98 -35.93
C SER A 118 25.30 -1.69 -35.18
N SER A 119 25.28 -0.54 -35.88
CA SER A 119 25.32 0.77 -35.23
C SER A 119 24.20 0.88 -34.19
N ILE A 120 24.58 1.14 -32.94
CA ILE A 120 23.64 1.33 -31.85
C ILE A 120 23.37 2.82 -31.67
N ASP A 121 22.21 3.17 -31.11
CA ASP A 121 21.91 4.56 -30.78
C ASP A 121 23.04 5.19 -29.95
N SER A 122 23.35 6.45 -30.29
CA SER A 122 24.49 7.18 -29.73
C SER A 122 24.45 7.32 -28.21
N ASN A 123 23.27 7.31 -27.58
CA ASN A 123 23.17 7.40 -26.13
C ASN A 123 23.44 6.06 -25.45
N PHE A 124 22.97 4.95 -26.04
CA PHE A 124 23.29 3.62 -25.50
C PHE A 124 24.74 3.23 -25.74
N ALA A 125 25.30 3.58 -26.91
CA ALA A 125 26.71 3.34 -27.20
C ALA A 125 27.65 3.92 -26.13
N LYS A 126 27.26 5.01 -25.46
CA LYS A 126 28.02 5.60 -24.35
C LYS A 126 28.10 4.70 -23.12
N LEU A 127 27.16 3.78 -22.90
CA LEU A 127 27.14 2.86 -21.75
C LEU A 127 27.95 1.58 -21.96
N LEU A 128 28.47 1.37 -23.17
CA LEU A 128 29.12 0.12 -23.53
C LEU A 128 30.62 0.19 -23.34
N LEU A 129 31.20 -0.99 -23.17
CA LEU A 129 32.63 -1.17 -23.29
C LEU A 129 33.10 -0.80 -24.71
N PRO A 130 34.42 -0.55 -24.88
CA PRO A 130 35.00 -0.39 -26.20
C PRO A 130 34.54 -1.47 -27.17
N GLU A 131 34.42 -1.07 -28.45
CA GLU A 131 33.91 -1.93 -29.52
C GLU A 131 32.44 -2.35 -29.32
N GLN A 132 31.63 -1.62 -28.56
CA GLN A 132 30.20 -1.90 -28.36
C GLN A 132 29.98 -3.29 -27.74
N LYS A 133 30.63 -3.55 -26.61
CA LYS A 133 30.50 -4.81 -25.87
C LYS A 133 29.76 -4.61 -24.55
N VAL A 134 29.03 -5.64 -24.13
CA VAL A 134 28.40 -5.74 -22.80
C VAL A 134 28.84 -7.05 -22.18
N ILE A 135 29.23 -7.03 -20.91
CA ILE A 135 29.59 -8.26 -20.21
C ILE A 135 28.30 -9.01 -19.86
N TYR A 136 28.30 -10.32 -20.06
CA TYR A 136 27.18 -11.20 -19.74
C TYR A 136 27.71 -12.37 -18.91
N LEU A 137 27.25 -12.52 -17.66
CA LEU A 137 27.74 -13.56 -16.77
C LEU A 137 26.67 -13.96 -15.75
N ASN A 138 26.48 -15.26 -15.49
CA ASN A 138 25.61 -15.75 -14.41
C ASN A 138 24.21 -15.12 -14.41
N ASP A 139 23.60 -14.98 -15.59
CA ASP A 139 22.31 -14.29 -15.75
C ASP A 139 22.34 -12.81 -15.29
N GLN A 140 23.50 -12.18 -15.34
CA GLN A 140 23.74 -10.74 -15.12
C GLN A 140 24.27 -10.07 -16.41
N LEU A 141 23.86 -8.83 -16.66
CA LEU A 141 24.41 -7.96 -17.70
C LEU A 141 25.15 -6.83 -17.02
N VAL A 142 26.36 -6.53 -17.49
CA VAL A 142 27.20 -5.49 -16.91
C VAL A 142 27.62 -4.50 -17.99
N PHE A 143 27.22 -3.25 -17.79
CA PHE A 143 27.52 -2.09 -18.62
C PHE A 143 28.58 -1.27 -17.91
N ILE A 144 29.65 -0.94 -18.63
CA ILE A 144 30.78 -0.20 -18.06
C ILE A 144 31.25 0.79 -19.11
N ASN A 145 31.39 2.04 -18.70
CA ASN A 145 32.10 3.07 -19.43
C ASN A 145 33.07 3.81 -18.49
N GLN A 146 33.65 4.92 -18.94
CA GLN A 146 34.61 5.70 -18.15
C GLN A 146 33.98 6.42 -16.93
N GLU A 147 32.66 6.60 -16.92
CA GLU A 147 31.94 7.43 -15.93
C GLU A 147 31.07 6.59 -14.99
N MET A 148 30.67 5.38 -15.40
CA MET A 148 29.61 4.60 -14.78
C MET A 148 29.74 3.10 -15.02
N ALA A 149 29.31 2.32 -14.03
CA ALA A 149 29.13 0.88 -14.15
C ALA A 149 27.73 0.48 -13.64
N LEU A 150 26.95 -0.23 -14.46
CA LEU A 150 25.61 -0.74 -14.14
C LEU A 150 25.62 -2.26 -14.24
N SER A 151 25.05 -2.97 -13.26
CA SER A 151 24.68 -4.38 -13.42
C SER A 151 23.17 -4.53 -13.50
N PHE A 152 22.71 -5.53 -14.26
CA PHE A 152 21.31 -5.90 -14.35
C PHE A 152 21.15 -7.40 -14.12
N LEU A 153 20.14 -7.81 -13.35
CA LEU A 153 19.75 -9.21 -13.17
C LEU A 153 18.73 -9.62 -14.24
N LYS A 154 18.87 -10.84 -14.75
CA LYS A 154 17.84 -11.47 -15.57
C LYS A 154 16.56 -11.63 -14.73
N PRO A 155 15.39 -11.33 -15.29
CA PRO A 155 14.14 -11.50 -14.57
C PRO A 155 13.84 -12.99 -14.35
N ALA A 156 13.24 -13.31 -13.21
CA ALA A 156 12.76 -14.65 -12.91
C ALA A 156 11.24 -14.68 -12.76
N GLY A 157 10.59 -15.62 -13.45
CA GLY A 157 9.13 -15.73 -13.49
C GLY A 157 8.54 -16.72 -12.47
N LYS A 158 7.20 -16.83 -12.49
CA LYS A 158 6.42 -17.65 -11.55
C LYS A 158 6.88 -19.10 -11.39
N ASN A 159 7.34 -19.75 -12.46
CA ASN A 159 7.76 -21.15 -12.39
C ASN A 159 9.03 -21.32 -11.54
N ALA A 160 10.00 -20.41 -11.70
CA ALA A 160 11.20 -20.39 -10.88
C ALA A 160 10.85 -20.04 -9.43
N PHE A 161 9.94 -19.07 -9.22
CA PHE A 161 9.47 -18.70 -7.89
C PHE A 161 8.78 -19.87 -7.19
N LYS A 162 7.93 -20.61 -7.91
CA LYS A 162 7.27 -21.82 -7.42
C LYS A 162 8.28 -22.85 -6.92
N GLN A 163 9.40 -23.06 -7.61
CA GLN A 163 10.43 -24.00 -7.15
C GLN A 163 11.10 -23.51 -5.87
N ILE A 164 11.54 -22.26 -5.83
CA ILE A 164 12.24 -21.71 -4.66
C ILE A 164 11.31 -21.65 -3.45
N SER A 165 10.05 -21.25 -3.66
CA SER A 165 9.06 -21.16 -2.59
C SER A 165 8.81 -22.51 -1.90
N LYS A 166 9.06 -23.67 -2.54
CA LYS A 166 8.94 -24.99 -1.89
C LYS A 166 9.78 -25.08 -0.63
N HIS A 167 10.93 -24.42 -0.63
CA HIS A 167 11.87 -24.42 0.48
C HIS A 167 11.49 -23.45 1.60
N PHE A 168 10.54 -22.53 1.38
CA PHE A 168 10.17 -21.54 2.39
C PHE A 168 9.65 -22.21 3.66
N PRO A 169 10.06 -21.71 4.85
CA PRO A 169 9.50 -22.17 6.11
C PRO A 169 8.00 -21.90 6.13
N SER A 170 7.26 -22.79 6.79
CA SER A 170 5.82 -22.61 7.00
C SER A 170 5.59 -22.15 8.42
N LEU A 171 5.00 -20.97 8.59
CA LEU A 171 4.57 -20.47 9.89
C LEU A 171 3.24 -21.14 10.25
N LYS A 172 3.17 -21.84 11.38
CA LYS A 172 1.88 -22.21 11.96
C LYS A 172 1.35 -20.97 12.67
N LEU A 173 0.26 -20.37 12.18
CA LEU A 173 -0.43 -19.30 12.91
C LEU A 173 -1.04 -19.92 14.19
N PRO A 174 -0.63 -19.52 15.42
CA PRO A 174 -1.35 -19.94 16.61
C PRO A 174 -2.82 -19.49 16.58
N TYR A 175 -3.70 -20.27 17.20
CA TYR A 175 -5.06 -19.81 17.51
C TYR A 175 -4.94 -18.54 18.37
N ASN A 176 -5.36 -17.38 17.83
CA ASN A 176 -5.30 -16.06 18.46
C ASN A 176 -3.89 -15.46 18.66
N SER A 177 -2.91 -15.75 17.80
CA SER A 177 -1.67 -14.97 17.81
C SER A 177 -1.91 -13.56 17.31
N ARG A 178 -1.66 -12.56 18.17
CA ARG A 178 -1.42 -11.19 17.74
C ARG A 178 -0.03 -11.15 17.09
N ILE A 179 0.11 -11.22 15.76
CA ILE A 179 1.43 -10.99 15.11
C ILE A 179 1.76 -9.51 15.14
N THR A 180 1.99 -8.96 16.33
CA THR A 180 2.45 -7.58 16.49
C THR A 180 3.76 -7.41 15.71
N GLY A 181 4.11 -6.18 15.33
CA GLY A 181 5.47 -5.91 14.84
C GLY A 181 6.57 -6.40 15.81
N ASP A 182 6.20 -6.61 17.08
CA ASP A 182 6.99 -7.15 18.18
C ASP A 182 6.66 -8.62 18.56
N PHE A 183 5.75 -9.35 17.88
CA PHE A 183 5.56 -10.80 18.10
C PHE A 183 6.74 -11.59 17.56
N ILE A 184 7.44 -10.95 16.62
CA ILE A 184 8.81 -11.25 16.26
C ILE A 184 9.79 -11.06 17.43
N LYS A 185 9.53 -10.22 18.44
CA LYS A 185 10.43 -10.01 19.60
C LYS A 185 10.04 -10.80 20.85
N ASP A 186 8.75 -11.02 21.11
CA ASP A 186 8.26 -11.43 22.44
C ASP A 186 8.16 -12.94 22.70
N ASN A 187 8.25 -13.79 21.67
CA ASN A 187 8.25 -15.26 21.83
C ASN A 187 9.61 -15.87 21.46
N ASN A 188 10.69 -15.58 22.18
CA ASN A 188 12.05 -16.10 21.87
C ASN A 188 12.54 -15.88 20.41
N TYR A 189 11.84 -15.08 19.61
CA TYR A 189 12.18 -14.74 18.22
C TYR A 189 13.06 -13.47 18.13
N LYS A 190 13.77 -13.11 19.21
CA LYS A 190 14.79 -12.02 19.25
C LYS A 190 15.78 -12.02 18.07
N HIS A 191 15.85 -13.11 17.32
CA HIS A 191 16.69 -13.29 16.15
C HIS A 191 16.13 -12.77 14.82
N PHE A 192 14.85 -12.48 14.66
CA PHE A 192 14.39 -11.99 13.35
C PHE A 192 14.83 -10.53 13.06
N TYR A 193 14.92 -9.70 14.12
CA TYR A 193 15.25 -8.28 13.98
C TYR A 193 16.76 -7.98 14.11
N TYR A 194 17.54 -8.90 14.65
CA TYR A 194 18.98 -8.73 14.90
C TYR A 194 19.90 -9.81 14.26
N ASN A 195 19.38 -10.90 13.66
CA ASN A 195 20.24 -11.94 13.03
C ASN A 195 20.46 -11.82 11.53
N PHE A 196 20.24 -10.67 10.88
CA PHE A 196 20.92 -10.49 9.59
C PHE A 196 22.46 -10.50 9.72
N PHE A 197 23.00 -10.47 10.95
CA PHE A 197 24.43 -10.56 11.26
C PHE A 197 24.89 -11.82 12.01
N ASN A 198 24.01 -12.78 12.35
CA ASN A 198 24.44 -14.03 12.97
C ASN A 198 23.91 -15.23 12.21
N GLU A 199 24.85 -15.88 11.52
CA GLU A 199 24.68 -17.18 10.89
C GLU A 199 24.22 -18.20 11.95
N ASN A 200 23.12 -18.87 11.62
CA ASN A 200 22.54 -20.06 12.27
C ASN A 200 21.25 -19.80 13.09
N GLU A 201 20.20 -20.41 12.53
CA GLU A 201 18.89 -20.75 13.09
C GLU A 201 17.71 -19.79 12.83
N TYR A 202 16.77 -20.33 12.03
CA TYR A 202 15.43 -19.85 11.63
C TYR A 202 15.36 -18.96 10.37
N TYR A 203 15.81 -19.56 9.27
CA TYR A 203 15.90 -19.02 7.91
C TYR A 203 14.56 -18.67 7.25
N THR A 204 14.26 -17.38 7.11
CA THR A 204 13.62 -16.95 5.87
C THR A 204 14.51 -17.40 4.72
N HIS A 205 13.94 -18.04 3.71
CA HIS A 205 14.74 -18.44 2.55
C HIS A 205 14.97 -17.20 1.70
N ASN A 206 16.24 -16.89 1.45
CA ASN A 206 16.62 -15.81 0.54
C ASN A 206 15.99 -16.05 -0.82
N ILE A 207 15.15 -15.11 -1.24
CA ILE A 207 14.57 -15.07 -2.57
C ILE A 207 15.57 -14.31 -3.45
N PRO A 208 16.03 -14.89 -4.57
CA PRO A 208 16.89 -14.19 -5.49
C PRO A 208 16.29 -12.85 -5.93
N ARG A 209 17.12 -11.83 -6.09
CA ARG A 209 16.64 -10.50 -6.48
C ARG A 209 16.09 -10.41 -7.89
N SER A 210 16.33 -11.43 -8.72
CA SER A 210 15.65 -11.61 -10.01
C SER A 210 14.11 -11.66 -9.90
N PHE A 211 13.54 -11.90 -8.71
CA PHE A 211 12.09 -11.91 -8.47
C PHE A 211 11.46 -10.55 -8.14
N VAL A 212 12.25 -9.47 -8.03
CA VAL A 212 11.72 -8.12 -7.73
C VAL A 212 10.58 -7.74 -8.68
N ASN A 213 10.75 -7.98 -9.99
CA ASN A 213 9.71 -7.69 -10.98
C ASN A 213 8.49 -8.60 -10.80
N TYR A 214 8.69 -9.90 -10.54
CA TYR A 214 7.60 -10.89 -10.41
C TYR A 214 6.70 -10.55 -9.23
N LEU A 215 7.32 -10.12 -8.15
CA LEU A 215 6.64 -9.67 -6.95
C LEU A 215 6.19 -8.21 -7.06
N GLN A 216 6.59 -7.48 -8.10
CA GLN A 216 6.29 -6.05 -8.28
C GLN A 216 6.79 -5.21 -7.09
N LEU A 217 7.98 -5.51 -6.59
CA LEU A 217 8.57 -4.89 -5.40
C LEU A 217 9.30 -3.58 -5.70
N SER A 218 9.68 -3.35 -6.96
CA SER A 218 10.34 -2.11 -7.40
C SER A 218 9.34 -1.12 -7.98
N ASN A 219 9.64 0.16 -7.79
CA ASN A 219 9.01 1.22 -8.57
C ASN A 219 9.47 1.10 -10.04
N ASN A 220 8.65 1.44 -11.03
CA ASN A 220 9.05 1.31 -12.45
C ASN A 220 10.01 2.43 -12.91
N ASN A 221 10.28 3.41 -12.05
CA ASN A 221 11.17 4.53 -12.34
C ASN A 221 12.59 4.23 -11.84
N LEU A 222 13.59 4.36 -12.71
CA LEU A 222 14.99 4.08 -12.40
C LEU A 222 15.52 4.92 -11.21
N TYR A 223 15.18 6.22 -11.10
CA TYR A 223 15.60 7.03 -9.95
C TYR A 223 14.93 6.60 -8.65
N ALA A 224 13.66 6.21 -8.70
CA ALA A 224 12.99 5.65 -7.52
C ALA A 224 13.61 4.29 -7.14
N GLN A 225 13.99 3.46 -8.11
CA GLN A 225 14.76 2.23 -7.86
C GLN A 225 16.14 2.52 -7.26
N ARG A 226 16.79 3.66 -7.59
CA ARG A 226 18.08 4.08 -7.01
C ARG A 226 17.97 4.46 -5.53
N HIS A 227 16.84 5.03 -5.11
CA HIS A 227 16.65 5.53 -3.75
C HIS A 227 15.97 4.52 -2.81
N ASP A 228 15.04 3.70 -3.31
CA ASP A 228 14.29 2.68 -2.54
C ASP A 228 14.71 1.24 -2.88
N TYR A 229 15.99 1.07 -3.22
CA TYR A 229 16.54 -0.18 -3.72
C TYR A 229 16.46 -1.32 -2.70
N ILE A 230 15.80 -2.43 -3.07
CA ILE A 230 15.73 -3.65 -2.26
C ILE A 230 16.97 -4.51 -2.51
N THR A 231 17.79 -4.67 -1.46
CA THR A 231 19.06 -5.41 -1.43
C THR A 231 18.90 -6.88 -1.09
N HIS A 232 17.87 -7.27 -0.32
CA HIS A 232 17.60 -8.65 0.05
C HIS A 232 16.10 -8.90 0.07
N ILE A 233 15.70 -10.11 -0.30
CA ILE A 233 14.30 -10.53 -0.29
C ILE A 233 14.21 -11.86 0.45
N SER A 234 13.19 -12.01 1.30
CA SER A 234 13.00 -13.20 2.12
C SER A 234 11.52 -13.62 2.11
N GLY A 235 11.24 -14.90 2.32
CA GLY A 235 9.88 -15.44 2.23
C GLY A 235 9.50 -16.46 3.30
N ILE A 236 8.25 -16.40 3.75
CA ILE A 236 7.61 -17.35 4.69
C ILE A 236 6.22 -17.72 4.19
N LYS A 237 5.88 -19.02 4.20
CA LYS A 237 4.53 -19.48 3.89
C LYS A 237 3.61 -19.38 5.09
N LEU A 238 2.38 -18.93 4.84
CA LEU A 238 1.28 -19.06 5.78
C LEU A 238 0.39 -20.26 5.41
N PRO A 239 -0.46 -20.77 6.33
CA PRO A 239 -1.38 -21.87 6.04
C PRO A 239 -2.25 -21.63 4.78
N VAL A 240 -2.43 -22.64 3.95
CA VAL A 240 -3.22 -22.50 2.71
C VAL A 240 -4.67 -22.16 3.03
N LEU A 241 -5.21 -21.15 2.34
CA LEU A 241 -6.56 -20.61 2.52
C LEU A 241 -7.51 -21.13 1.46
N HIS A 242 -8.43 -22.01 1.84
CA HIS A 242 -9.20 -22.80 0.87
C HIS A 242 -8.25 -23.55 -0.09
N ASN A 243 -8.69 -24.53 -0.87
CA ASN A 243 -7.75 -25.34 -1.65
C ASN A 243 -7.04 -24.60 -2.81
N ARG A 244 -7.07 -23.24 -2.87
CA ARG A 244 -6.64 -22.45 -4.04
C ARG A 244 -5.84 -21.18 -3.75
N ILE A 245 -5.78 -20.67 -2.52
CA ILE A 245 -5.07 -19.43 -2.19
C ILE A 245 -3.89 -19.74 -1.28
N ARG A 246 -2.69 -19.35 -1.70
CA ARG A 246 -1.42 -19.60 -1.04
C ARG A 246 -0.86 -18.28 -0.50
N PRO A 247 -1.16 -17.92 0.76
CA PRO A 247 -0.61 -16.72 1.37
C PRO A 247 0.89 -16.90 1.68
N ILE A 248 1.69 -15.91 1.31
CA ILE A 248 3.14 -15.86 1.59
C ILE A 248 3.49 -14.45 2.08
N LEU A 249 4.16 -14.39 3.23
CA LEU A 249 4.81 -13.17 3.71
C LEU A 249 6.14 -13.01 2.98
N ILE A 250 6.37 -11.82 2.45
CA ILE A 250 7.61 -11.47 1.75
C ILE A 250 8.16 -10.18 2.35
N GLU A 251 9.45 -10.18 2.66
CA GLU A 251 10.15 -9.01 3.17
C GLU A 251 11.18 -8.54 2.15
N GLY A 252 11.29 -7.22 2.00
CA GLY A 252 12.36 -6.57 1.23
C GLY A 252 13.18 -5.65 2.12
N LEU A 253 14.49 -5.90 2.22
CA LEU A 253 15.45 -5.02 2.90
C LEU A 253 15.95 -3.95 1.94
N GLN A 254 15.72 -2.69 2.24
CA GLN A 254 16.20 -1.55 1.46
C GLN A 254 17.67 -1.25 1.76
N ARG A 255 18.35 -0.53 0.85
CA ARG A 255 19.77 -0.17 1.00
C ARG A 255 20.05 0.71 2.23
N ASN A 256 19.08 1.52 2.64
CA ASN A 256 19.15 2.32 3.86
C ASN A 256 18.99 1.47 5.16
N GLY A 257 18.81 0.15 5.04
CA GLY A 257 18.65 -0.78 6.15
C GLY A 257 17.19 -0.98 6.59
N GLU A 258 16.23 -0.29 5.98
CA GLU A 258 14.83 -0.41 6.36
C GLU A 258 14.15 -1.63 5.71
N MET A 259 13.11 -2.16 6.35
CA MET A 259 12.40 -3.36 5.85
C MET A 259 10.94 -3.06 5.53
N ILE A 260 10.50 -3.54 4.36
CA ILE A 260 9.09 -3.51 3.94
C ILE A 260 8.54 -4.94 3.98
N THR A 261 7.46 -5.15 4.72
CA THR A 261 6.77 -6.44 4.83
C THR A 261 5.49 -6.43 4.00
N TYR A 262 5.34 -7.43 3.15
CA TYR A 262 4.19 -7.65 2.29
C TYR A 262 3.50 -8.96 2.62
N LEU A 263 2.17 -8.99 2.45
CA LEU A 263 1.41 -10.23 2.38
C LEU A 263 0.90 -10.43 0.96
N TYR A 264 1.39 -11.47 0.30
CA TYR A 264 0.99 -11.86 -1.05
C TYR A 264 -0.01 -13.01 -1.02
N LEU A 265 -0.98 -12.95 -1.93
CA LEU A 265 -1.88 -14.07 -2.24
C LEU A 265 -1.51 -14.64 -3.59
N PHE A 266 -1.15 -15.91 -3.61
CA PHE A 266 -0.84 -16.63 -4.84
C PHE A 266 -1.93 -17.65 -5.18
N SER A 267 -2.16 -17.87 -6.47
CA SER A 267 -2.93 -19.02 -6.96
C SER A 267 -2.16 -20.33 -6.78
N ASP A 268 -2.80 -21.47 -7.03
CA ASP A 268 -2.11 -22.77 -7.08
C ASP A 268 -0.99 -22.86 -8.13
N ASN A 269 -1.11 -22.06 -9.18
CA ASN A 269 -0.11 -21.94 -10.24
C ASN A 269 0.92 -20.85 -9.96
N PHE A 270 0.89 -20.26 -8.76
CA PHE A 270 1.72 -19.13 -8.38
C PHE A 270 1.53 -17.95 -9.34
N ASP A 271 0.29 -17.62 -9.69
CA ASP A 271 -0.01 -16.28 -10.19
C ASP A 271 -0.25 -15.36 -8.99
N VAL A 272 0.32 -14.16 -9.01
CA VAL A 272 0.03 -13.14 -7.99
C VAL A 272 -1.43 -12.72 -8.16
N LEU A 273 -2.27 -13.06 -7.17
CA LEU A 273 -3.70 -12.71 -7.15
C LEU A 273 -3.89 -11.30 -6.60
N ASP A 274 -3.25 -11.03 -5.47
CA ASP A 274 -3.30 -9.73 -4.79
C ASP A 274 -2.15 -9.59 -3.79
N LYS A 275 -1.88 -8.37 -3.33
CA LYS A 275 -0.90 -8.09 -2.28
C LYS A 275 -1.26 -6.85 -1.47
N ILE A 276 -0.89 -6.85 -0.20
CA ILE A 276 -0.94 -5.66 0.66
C ILE A 276 0.40 -5.44 1.36
N ILE A 277 0.69 -4.18 1.68
CA ILE A 277 1.80 -3.80 2.54
C ILE A 277 1.32 -3.91 3.99
N LEU A 278 2.00 -4.73 4.79
CA LEU A 278 1.73 -4.85 6.22
C LEU A 278 2.58 -3.87 7.03
N LYS A 279 3.82 -3.63 6.59
CA LYS A 279 4.77 -2.74 7.26
C LYS A 279 5.66 -2.03 6.24
N ASN A 280 5.85 -0.74 6.45
CA ASN A 280 6.74 0.14 5.70
C ASN A 280 7.23 1.25 6.67
N PRO A 281 8.55 1.48 6.80
CA PRO A 281 9.12 2.57 7.60
C PRO A 281 8.58 3.96 7.22
N ASN A 282 8.36 4.20 5.93
CA ASN A 282 7.98 5.51 5.39
C ASN A 282 6.44 5.71 5.33
N GLY A 283 5.70 4.71 5.82
CA GLY A 283 4.23 4.63 5.77
C GLY A 283 3.65 4.79 4.36
N LEU A 284 2.33 4.94 4.27
CA LEU A 284 1.67 5.38 3.05
C LEU A 284 1.13 6.80 3.30
N THR A 285 1.49 7.75 2.43
CA THR A 285 0.96 9.11 2.50
C THR A 285 -0.55 9.08 2.28
N ARG A 286 -1.28 9.92 3.03
CA ARG A 286 -2.69 10.17 2.75
C ARG A 286 -2.80 10.70 1.31
N LYS A 287 -3.88 10.37 0.61
CA LYS A 287 -4.14 10.87 -0.76
C LYS A 287 -4.23 12.41 -0.87
N ASN A 288 -4.18 13.15 0.24
CA ASN A 288 -4.06 14.61 0.27
C ASN A 288 -2.67 15.01 0.76
N SER A 289 -1.84 15.52 -0.16
CA SER A 289 -0.47 15.98 0.07
C SER A 289 -0.36 17.40 0.65
N GLU A 290 -1.47 18.04 1.03
CA GLU A 290 -1.51 19.46 1.40
C GLU A 290 -1.38 19.73 2.90
N ILE A 291 -1.33 18.70 3.73
CA ILE A 291 -1.16 18.81 5.19
C ILE A 291 0.08 17.98 5.55
N ASP A 292 0.97 18.52 6.40
CA ASP A 292 2.22 17.90 6.91
C ASP A 292 2.01 16.60 7.74
N ASP A 293 0.98 15.83 7.43
CA ASP A 293 0.61 14.54 8.00
C ASP A 293 1.46 13.41 7.38
N LEU A 294 2.78 13.55 7.48
CA LEU A 294 3.69 12.49 7.06
C LEU A 294 3.52 11.28 7.97
N ALA A 295 3.43 10.10 7.37
CA ALA A 295 3.39 8.87 8.13
C ALA A 295 4.76 8.65 8.80
N GLN A 296 4.77 8.25 10.07
CA GLN A 296 5.98 7.79 10.77
C GLN A 296 6.14 6.26 10.68
N GLY A 297 5.47 5.65 9.70
CA GLY A 297 5.48 4.20 9.46
C GLY A 297 4.37 3.42 10.15
N PHE A 298 4.36 2.12 9.87
CA PHE A 298 3.43 1.17 10.48
C PHE A 298 3.94 0.73 11.85
N ILE A 299 3.09 0.86 12.87
CA ILE A 299 3.43 0.47 14.25
C ILE A 299 3.08 -0.98 14.53
N TYR A 300 2.06 -1.51 13.84
CA TYR A 300 1.50 -2.82 14.17
C TYR A 300 0.76 -3.41 12.97
N TYR A 301 0.84 -4.72 12.82
CA TYR A 301 -0.14 -5.47 12.05
C TYR A 301 -0.55 -6.71 12.87
N ASN A 302 -1.56 -7.44 12.43
CA ASN A 302 -1.95 -8.73 12.97
C ASN A 302 -2.60 -9.56 11.86
N ILE A 303 -2.42 -10.88 11.87
CA ILE A 303 -3.12 -11.82 10.99
C ILE A 303 -3.67 -12.94 11.88
N ASP A 304 -5.00 -13.03 11.98
CA ASP A 304 -5.64 -14.07 12.78
C ASP A 304 -5.74 -15.42 12.00
N LYS A 305 -6.24 -16.44 12.69
CA LYS A 305 -6.46 -17.78 12.11
C LYS A 305 -7.46 -17.81 10.94
N ASN A 306 -8.35 -16.82 10.85
CA ASN A 306 -9.35 -16.66 9.80
C ASN A 306 -8.85 -15.74 8.68
N TYR A 307 -7.60 -15.27 8.77
CA TYR A 307 -7.01 -14.27 7.89
C TYR A 307 -7.78 -12.95 7.85
N GLN A 308 -8.33 -12.58 9.00
CA GLN A 308 -8.61 -11.18 9.31
C GLN A 308 -7.27 -10.53 9.64
N ILE A 309 -6.97 -9.47 8.90
CA ILE A 309 -5.73 -8.74 8.99
C ILE A 309 -6.04 -7.38 9.59
N GLU A 310 -5.35 -7.01 10.65
CA GLU A 310 -5.36 -5.64 11.16
C GLU A 310 -4.04 -4.99 10.83
N ARG A 311 -4.07 -3.72 10.43
CA ARG A 311 -2.90 -2.90 10.17
C ARG A 311 -3.08 -1.56 10.88
N GLN A 312 -2.06 -1.10 11.59
CA GLN A 312 -2.07 0.18 12.27
C GLN A 312 -0.87 1.03 11.85
N GLN A 313 -1.14 2.27 11.46
CA GLN A 313 -0.16 3.25 11.01
C GLN A 313 -0.17 4.45 11.96
N ARG A 314 1.00 4.98 12.34
CA ARG A 314 1.10 6.21 13.13
C ARG A 314 1.59 7.36 12.25
N PHE A 315 1.04 8.55 12.46
CA PHE A 315 1.43 9.78 11.77
C PHE A 315 2.30 10.67 12.68
N THR A 316 2.92 11.69 12.09
CA THR A 316 3.75 12.68 12.79
C THR A 316 3.04 13.39 13.94
N ASP A 317 1.75 13.65 13.79
CA ASP A 317 0.87 14.21 14.81
C ASP A 317 0.42 13.16 15.86
N GLU A 318 0.97 11.96 15.79
CA GLU A 318 0.68 10.79 16.63
C GLU A 318 -0.72 10.20 16.47
N THR A 319 -1.49 10.68 15.49
CA THR A 319 -2.72 10.04 15.06
C THR A 319 -2.42 8.60 14.61
N ILE A 320 -3.29 7.66 14.95
CA ILE A 320 -3.20 6.28 14.48
C ILE A 320 -4.31 6.03 13.45
N GLU A 321 -4.00 5.42 12.31
CA GLU A 321 -4.98 4.84 11.39
C GLU A 321 -5.03 3.34 11.60
N ILE A 322 -6.24 2.76 11.59
CA ILE A 322 -6.45 1.32 11.67
C ILE A 322 -7.22 0.86 10.44
N GLN A 323 -6.73 -0.22 9.82
CA GLN A 323 -7.35 -0.87 8.68
C GLN A 323 -7.53 -2.34 8.95
N HIS A 324 -8.70 -2.86 8.60
CA HIS A 324 -8.99 -4.29 8.63
C HIS A 324 -9.11 -4.83 7.21
N TYR A 325 -8.53 -5.99 6.94
CA TYR A 325 -8.68 -6.68 5.66
C TYR A 325 -9.15 -8.12 5.88
N LYS A 326 -9.91 -8.65 4.93
CA LYS A 326 -10.23 -10.07 4.81
C LYS A 326 -9.85 -10.56 3.43
N ILE A 327 -9.47 -11.83 3.36
CA ILE A 327 -9.24 -12.50 2.10
C ILE A 327 -10.57 -13.06 1.57
N ALA A 328 -10.97 -12.61 0.39
CA ALA A 328 -12.15 -13.10 -0.29
C ALA A 328 -11.88 -14.40 -1.08
N LYS A 329 -12.94 -15.13 -1.43
CA LYS A 329 -12.83 -16.43 -2.13
C LYS A 329 -12.17 -16.34 -3.51
N ASP A 330 -12.17 -15.16 -4.12
CA ASP A 330 -11.51 -14.84 -5.38
C ASP A 330 -10.01 -14.53 -5.22
N GLY A 331 -9.48 -14.57 -3.98
CA GLY A 331 -8.07 -14.33 -3.70
C GLY A 331 -7.68 -12.86 -3.66
N LYS A 332 -8.64 -11.97 -3.36
CA LYS A 332 -8.39 -10.55 -3.16
C LYS A 332 -8.51 -10.14 -1.70
N PHE A 333 -7.75 -9.12 -1.31
CA PHE A 333 -7.97 -8.43 -0.05
C PHE A 333 -9.17 -7.49 -0.18
N ARG A 334 -10.08 -7.57 0.77
CA ARG A 334 -11.20 -6.63 0.93
C ARG A 334 -11.03 -5.92 2.25
N GLU A 335 -10.97 -4.60 2.19
CA GLU A 335 -11.01 -3.78 3.40
C GLU A 335 -12.37 -3.98 4.08
N ILE A 336 -12.35 -4.32 5.36
CA ILE A 336 -13.54 -4.47 6.19
C ILE A 336 -13.66 -3.17 6.99
N PRO A 337 -14.87 -2.63 7.16
CA PRO A 337 -15.04 -1.54 8.08
C PRO A 337 -14.70 -1.95 9.52
N VAL A 338 -14.20 -0.98 10.25
CA VAL A 338 -14.02 -1.03 11.69
C VAL A 338 -15.39 -1.01 12.34
N ILE A 339 -15.76 -2.15 12.95
CA ILE A 339 -17.05 -2.37 13.63
C ILE A 339 -16.94 -2.04 15.14
N SER A 340 -15.72 -1.89 15.66
CA SER A 340 -15.50 -1.58 17.08
C SER A 340 -16.00 -0.19 17.42
N ASN A 341 -16.81 -0.09 18.48
CA ASN A 341 -17.46 1.15 18.84
C ASN A 341 -16.48 2.17 19.43
N CYS A 342 -15.44 1.72 20.15
CA CYS A 342 -14.49 2.61 20.82
C CYS A 342 -13.11 1.98 21.02
N TYR A 343 -12.07 2.69 20.59
CA TYR A 343 -10.67 2.40 20.88
C TYR A 343 -10.17 3.27 22.03
N LYS A 344 -10.55 2.86 23.24
CA LYS A 344 -10.15 3.54 24.49
C LYS A 344 -8.62 3.63 24.67
N GLU A 345 -7.87 2.71 24.06
CA GLU A 345 -6.42 2.63 24.14
C GLU A 345 -5.71 3.82 23.48
N PHE A 346 -6.38 4.51 22.55
CA PHE A 346 -5.81 5.66 21.84
C PHE A 346 -6.24 7.01 22.42
N ALA A 347 -7.32 7.07 23.23
CA ALA A 347 -7.78 8.31 23.86
C ALA A 347 -6.64 9.01 24.61
N THR A 348 -6.29 10.22 24.15
CA THR A 348 -5.01 10.87 24.40
C THR A 348 -4.66 11.09 25.88
N LYS A 349 -3.40 10.81 26.23
CA LYS A 349 -2.67 11.48 27.31
C LYS A 349 -2.27 12.89 26.80
N ASN A 350 -2.07 13.85 27.71
CA ASN A 350 -1.59 15.24 27.51
C ASN A 350 -1.86 15.94 26.14
N ASN A 351 -2.88 16.80 26.08
CA ASN A 351 -3.25 17.60 24.90
C ASN A 351 -2.18 18.60 24.39
N ASN A 352 -1.11 18.84 25.15
CA ASN A 352 0.00 19.70 24.71
C ASN A 352 1.07 18.95 23.88
N ILE A 353 1.00 17.63 23.83
CA ILE A 353 1.97 16.76 23.16
C ILE A 353 1.30 15.93 22.05
N HIS A 354 0.05 15.51 22.28
CA HIS A 354 -0.64 14.54 21.42
C HIS A 354 -1.80 15.19 20.64
N SER A 355 -2.06 14.74 19.39
CA SER A 355 -3.19 15.20 18.57
C SER A 355 -4.55 14.95 19.25
N LYS A 356 -5.50 15.89 19.09
CA LYS A 356 -6.90 15.72 19.53
C LYS A 356 -7.62 14.59 18.78
N LYS A 357 -7.07 14.13 17.65
CA LYS A 357 -7.54 12.99 16.85
C LYS A 357 -6.57 11.83 17.05
N SER A 358 -6.71 11.05 18.13
CA SER A 358 -5.79 9.91 18.34
C SER A 358 -6.03 8.72 17.40
N LEU A 359 -7.23 8.61 16.84
CA LEU A 359 -7.63 7.59 15.87
C LEU A 359 -8.27 8.25 14.65
N LEU A 360 -7.71 8.00 13.48
CA LEU A 360 -8.27 8.35 12.18
C LEU A 360 -8.89 7.12 11.54
N LEU A 361 -10.19 7.18 11.29
CA LEU A 361 -10.89 6.29 10.38
C LEU A 361 -11.42 7.15 9.24
N THR A 362 -11.09 6.82 8.00
CA THR A 362 -11.75 7.41 6.84
C THR A 362 -13.24 7.06 6.87
N ASN A 363 -14.07 7.81 6.13
CA ASN A 363 -15.49 7.46 5.95
C ASN A 363 -15.69 6.06 5.34
N LYS A 364 -14.63 5.50 4.74
CA LYS A 364 -14.60 4.12 4.23
C LYS A 364 -14.11 3.08 5.25
N GLN A 365 -13.62 3.50 6.40
CA GLN A 365 -13.11 2.62 7.46
C GLN A 365 -14.07 2.60 8.65
N GLY A 366 -14.60 3.75 9.04
CA GLY A 366 -15.64 3.81 10.07
C GLY A 366 -16.99 3.61 9.44
N ASN A 367 -17.72 2.53 9.76
CA ASN A 367 -19.02 2.28 9.13
C ASN A 367 -20.19 2.29 10.11
N ASN A 368 -19.92 2.02 11.39
CA ASN A 368 -20.91 2.06 12.47
C ASN A 368 -21.20 3.48 13.01
N TYR A 369 -20.72 4.54 12.35
CA TYR A 369 -21.03 5.89 12.81
C TYR A 369 -22.46 6.30 12.49
N LEU A 370 -23.05 7.10 13.36
CA LEU A 370 -24.38 7.63 13.12
C LEU A 370 -24.33 8.61 11.94
N ARG A 371 -25.23 8.42 10.97
CA ARG A 371 -25.34 9.28 9.79
C ARG A 371 -26.18 10.50 10.12
N PHE A 372 -25.66 11.68 9.81
CA PHE A 372 -26.46 12.90 9.89
C PHE A 372 -27.72 12.73 9.02
N ALA A 373 -28.87 12.96 9.64
CA ALA A 373 -30.17 12.86 8.98
C ALA A 373 -30.77 14.26 8.76
N HIS A 374 -30.61 15.18 9.72
CA HIS A 374 -31.20 16.51 9.67
C HIS A 374 -30.73 17.44 10.80
N GLY A 375 -30.93 18.75 10.60
CA GLY A 375 -30.69 19.83 11.54
C GLY A 375 -29.90 20.97 10.89
N LEU A 376 -29.54 22.00 11.66
CA LEU A 376 -28.56 22.98 11.21
C LEU A 376 -27.17 22.34 11.32
N ASP A 377 -26.59 22.03 10.16
CA ASP A 377 -25.28 21.40 9.96
C ASP A 377 -24.10 22.34 10.32
N TYR A 378 -24.27 23.24 11.29
CA TYR A 378 -23.36 24.36 11.58
C TYR A 378 -22.86 24.38 13.03
N ASP A 379 -22.76 23.22 13.68
CA ASP A 379 -22.31 23.14 15.07
C ASP A 379 -21.18 22.10 15.27
N GLN A 380 -20.57 22.13 16.46
CA GLN A 380 -19.42 21.31 16.91
C GLN A 380 -19.48 19.80 16.58
N PHE A 381 -20.64 19.30 16.15
CA PHE A 381 -20.83 17.95 15.64
C PHE A 381 -20.28 17.68 14.23
N GLU A 382 -20.14 18.67 13.33
CA GLU A 382 -19.67 18.42 11.94
C GLU A 382 -18.31 17.70 11.90
N SER A 383 -17.44 18.03 12.85
CA SER A 383 -16.10 17.43 12.96
C SER A 383 -16.03 16.20 13.87
N THR A 384 -17.17 15.80 14.46
CA THR A 384 -17.25 14.75 15.46
C THR A 384 -17.94 13.52 14.89
N ILE A 385 -17.28 12.36 15.03
CA ILE A 385 -17.87 11.08 14.66
C ILE A 385 -18.52 10.45 15.89
N LEU A 386 -19.82 10.16 15.81
CA LEU A 386 -20.55 9.45 16.87
C LEU A 386 -20.80 8.01 16.45
N THR A 387 -20.59 7.05 17.35
CA THR A 387 -21.06 5.67 17.17
C THR A 387 -21.93 5.30 18.37
N LEU A 388 -23.06 4.65 18.14
CA LEU A 388 -23.93 4.18 19.21
C LEU A 388 -24.13 2.68 19.04
N ASN A 389 -23.79 1.90 20.07
CA ASN A 389 -24.11 0.49 20.11
C ASN A 389 -25.10 0.23 21.24
N PRO A 390 -26.40 0.07 20.90
CA PRO A 390 -27.44 -0.17 21.90
C PRO A 390 -27.22 -1.45 22.70
N ASN A 391 -26.73 -2.52 22.06
CA ASN A 391 -26.53 -3.83 22.70
C ASN A 391 -25.38 -3.80 23.71
N GLU A 392 -24.36 -2.97 23.48
CA GLU A 392 -23.25 -2.78 24.41
C GLU A 392 -23.47 -1.64 25.41
N GLU A 393 -24.61 -0.95 25.33
CA GLU A 393 -24.94 0.22 26.14
C GLU A 393 -23.81 1.28 26.13
N LYS A 394 -23.29 1.57 24.93
CA LYS A 394 -22.19 2.53 24.74
C LYS A 394 -22.45 3.52 23.62
N LEU A 395 -22.18 4.79 23.91
CA LEU A 395 -21.98 5.85 22.93
C LEU A 395 -20.48 6.15 22.84
N CYS A 396 -19.94 6.25 21.64
CA CYS A 396 -18.58 6.70 21.40
C CYS A 396 -18.53 8.03 20.69
N VAL A 397 -17.61 8.87 21.13
CA VAL A 397 -17.24 10.11 20.46
C VAL A 397 -15.85 9.93 19.86
N ASN A 398 -15.73 10.22 18.56
CA ASN A 398 -14.52 10.12 17.74
C ASN A 398 -13.81 8.75 17.84
N TYR A 399 -14.58 7.68 18.03
CA TYR A 399 -14.09 6.31 18.27
C TYR A 399 -13.13 6.18 19.46
N GLN A 400 -13.08 7.14 20.39
CA GLN A 400 -12.06 7.19 21.45
C GLN A 400 -12.70 7.28 22.83
N GLN A 401 -13.63 8.21 22.99
CA GLN A 401 -14.25 8.50 24.27
C GLN A 401 -15.54 7.70 24.37
N ALA A 402 -15.50 6.60 25.12
CA ALA A 402 -16.69 5.80 25.38
C ALA A 402 -17.42 6.31 26.60
N TYR A 403 -18.72 6.47 26.45
CA TYR A 403 -19.65 6.81 27.51
C TYR A 403 -20.64 5.67 27.66
N SER A 404 -20.82 5.21 28.89
CA SER A 404 -21.89 4.27 29.19
C SER A 404 -23.23 4.98 29.03
N ILE A 405 -24.21 4.26 28.49
CA ILE A 405 -25.57 4.77 28.35
C ILE A 405 -26.54 3.86 29.10
N SER A 406 -27.70 4.40 29.45
CA SER A 406 -28.84 3.63 29.95
C SER A 406 -30.11 4.04 29.21
N PHE A 407 -30.96 3.06 28.90
CA PHE A 407 -32.23 3.28 28.22
C PHE A 407 -33.34 3.58 29.24
N GLY A 408 -34.20 4.55 28.90
CA GLY A 408 -35.35 4.93 29.71
C GLY A 408 -36.57 5.22 28.86
N LYS A 409 -37.73 5.16 29.52
CA LYS A 409 -39.04 5.52 28.97
C LYS A 409 -39.70 6.52 29.90
N VAL A 410 -40.32 7.55 29.34
CA VAL A 410 -40.99 8.60 30.13
C VAL A 410 -42.13 9.20 29.34
N ASN A 411 -43.08 9.81 30.05
CA ASN A 411 -44.08 10.64 29.39
C ASN A 411 -43.40 11.83 28.72
N SER A 412 -43.70 12.08 27.45
CA SER A 412 -43.00 13.08 26.66
C SER A 412 -43.13 14.49 27.25
N LYS A 413 -44.31 14.89 27.71
CA LYS A 413 -44.50 16.20 28.36
C LYS A 413 -43.62 16.36 29.59
N GLN A 414 -43.50 15.29 30.38
CA GLN A 414 -42.62 15.27 31.54
C GLN A 414 -41.14 15.37 31.16
N PHE A 415 -40.72 14.80 30.03
CA PHE A 415 -39.34 14.89 29.54
C PHE A 415 -38.95 16.32 29.16
N PHE A 416 -39.82 17.02 28.43
CA PHE A 416 -39.56 18.40 28.00
C PHE A 416 -39.75 19.41 29.13
N GLY A 417 -40.63 19.14 30.09
CA GLY A 417 -40.86 20.01 31.26
C GLY A 417 -41.55 21.35 30.96
N ASP A 418 -41.71 21.69 29.68
CA ASP A 418 -42.34 22.90 29.15
C ASP A 418 -43.30 22.52 28.00
N ASP A 419 -44.55 23.00 28.08
CA ASP A 419 -45.61 22.65 27.13
C ASP A 419 -45.38 23.28 25.75
N GLU A 420 -44.80 24.49 25.66
CA GLU A 420 -44.50 25.14 24.37
C GLU A 420 -43.37 24.41 23.66
N LEU A 421 -42.30 24.09 24.38
CA LEU A 421 -41.16 23.32 23.89
C LEU A 421 -41.58 21.92 23.44
N TYR A 422 -42.44 21.25 24.20
CA TYR A 422 -43.02 19.97 23.82
C TYR A 422 -43.78 20.07 22.49
N GLN A 423 -44.69 21.04 22.34
CA GLN A 423 -45.47 21.20 21.10
C GLN A 423 -44.57 21.52 19.90
N GLN A 424 -43.53 22.33 20.08
CA GLN A 424 -42.55 22.63 19.04
C GLN A 424 -41.87 21.35 18.54
N HIS A 425 -41.44 20.47 19.44
CA HIS A 425 -40.75 19.23 19.06
C HIS A 425 -41.68 18.14 18.55
N VAL A 426 -42.96 18.11 18.95
CA VAL A 426 -43.96 17.19 18.36
C VAL A 426 -44.00 17.34 16.83
N GLU A 427 -44.00 18.57 16.31
CA GLU A 427 -43.97 18.80 14.87
C GLU A 427 -42.64 18.35 14.22
N ASN A 428 -41.51 18.56 14.90
CA ASN A 428 -40.21 18.08 14.42
C ASN A 428 -40.19 16.55 14.32
N PHE A 429 -40.67 15.82 15.32
CA PHE A 429 -40.70 14.35 15.32
C PHE A 429 -41.68 13.75 14.32
N LYS A 430 -42.81 14.41 14.05
CA LYS A 430 -43.76 13.99 12.99
C LYS A 430 -43.10 13.90 11.62
N SER A 431 -42.12 14.77 11.33
CA SER A 431 -41.38 14.71 10.06
C SER A 431 -40.53 13.45 9.89
N TYR A 432 -40.30 12.67 10.96
CA TYR A 432 -39.61 11.37 10.96
C TYR A 432 -40.57 10.18 11.13
N ASP A 433 -41.89 10.42 11.02
CA ASP A 433 -42.90 9.40 11.32
C ASP A 433 -42.77 8.89 12.77
N ILE A 434 -42.31 9.72 13.71
CA ILE A 434 -42.20 9.38 15.12
C ILE A 434 -43.31 10.10 15.88
N ASP A 435 -44.16 9.33 16.56
CA ASP A 435 -45.18 9.86 17.45
C ASP A 435 -44.64 9.87 18.90
N ILE A 436 -44.38 11.09 19.40
CA ILE A 436 -43.98 11.32 20.80
C ILE A 436 -45.15 11.78 21.66
N SER A 437 -46.42 11.58 21.26
CA SER A 437 -47.58 12.15 21.97
C SER A 437 -47.78 11.63 23.39
N ASN A 438 -47.33 10.40 23.68
CA ASN A 438 -47.58 9.71 24.95
C ASN A 438 -46.30 9.30 25.67
N GLU A 439 -45.46 8.48 25.04
CA GLU A 439 -44.25 7.91 25.62
C GLU A 439 -43.07 8.16 24.69
N LEU A 440 -41.94 8.47 25.31
CA LEU A 440 -40.67 8.76 24.66
C LEU A 440 -39.62 7.77 25.16
N GLU A 441 -38.84 7.22 24.24
CA GLU A 441 -37.62 6.47 24.56
C GLU A 441 -36.40 7.39 24.50
N TYR A 442 -35.61 7.39 25.57
CA TYR A 442 -34.41 8.20 25.68
C TYR A 442 -33.23 7.38 26.19
N ILE A 443 -32.03 7.88 25.93
CA ILE A 443 -30.80 7.39 26.53
C ILE A 443 -30.26 8.45 27.51
N THR A 444 -29.82 8.01 28.67
CA THR A 444 -28.99 8.84 29.56
C THR A 444 -27.53 8.52 29.27
N ILE A 445 -26.73 9.53 28.95
CA ILE A 445 -25.32 9.37 28.62
C ILE A 445 -24.48 9.78 29.84
N HIS A 446 -23.91 8.81 30.54
CA HIS A 446 -23.25 9.07 31.81
C HIS A 446 -21.92 9.83 31.63
N GLY A 447 -21.79 10.99 32.29
CA GLY A 447 -20.60 11.84 32.22
C GLY A 447 -20.58 12.83 31.05
N PHE A 448 -21.64 12.88 30.24
CA PHE A 448 -21.77 13.84 29.14
C PHE A 448 -22.00 15.28 29.62
N GLU A 449 -22.47 15.48 30.86
CA GLU A 449 -22.79 16.81 31.41
C GLU A 449 -21.56 17.74 31.39
N LYS A 450 -20.36 17.15 31.49
CA LYS A 450 -19.07 17.86 31.54
C LYS A 450 -18.46 18.12 30.15
N THR A 451 -19.14 17.70 29.09
CA THR A 451 -18.65 17.82 27.71
C THR A 451 -19.27 19.05 27.03
N PRO A 452 -18.64 19.59 25.96
CA PRO A 452 -19.27 20.63 25.15
C PRO A 452 -20.61 20.22 24.51
N PHE A 453 -20.91 18.92 24.46
CA PHE A 453 -22.15 18.40 23.89
C PHE A 453 -23.37 18.57 24.81
N SER A 454 -23.18 18.80 26.11
CA SER A 454 -24.28 18.88 27.07
C SER A 454 -25.29 19.99 26.76
N LYS A 455 -24.83 21.11 26.16
CA LYS A 455 -25.70 22.21 25.73
C LYS A 455 -26.71 21.84 24.63
N PHE A 456 -26.49 20.73 23.94
CA PHE A 456 -27.36 20.22 22.88
C PHE A 456 -28.33 19.13 23.39
N LEU A 457 -28.34 18.88 24.71
CA LEU A 457 -29.17 17.87 25.36
C LEU A 457 -30.05 18.50 26.43
N LEU A 458 -31.32 18.12 26.46
CA LEU A 458 -32.20 18.36 27.59
C LEU A 458 -31.62 17.67 28.82
N ASN A 459 -31.66 18.37 29.97
CA ASN A 459 -31.04 17.93 31.24
C ASN A 459 -29.52 17.68 31.17
N GLY A 460 -28.84 18.10 30.10
CA GLY A 460 -27.38 18.06 29.95
C GLY A 460 -26.78 16.69 29.63
N ASN A 461 -27.55 15.61 29.66
CA ASN A 461 -27.08 14.25 29.40
C ASN A 461 -28.10 13.30 28.75
N GLN A 462 -29.32 13.75 28.46
CA GLN A 462 -30.37 12.89 27.91
C GLN A 462 -30.61 13.18 26.43
N ALA A 463 -30.46 12.15 25.60
CA ALA A 463 -30.76 12.18 24.17
C ALA A 463 -31.96 11.28 23.88
N ILE A 464 -32.76 11.60 22.86
CA ILE A 464 -33.92 10.79 22.47
C ILE A 464 -33.44 9.71 21.49
N TYR A 465 -33.85 8.46 21.66
CA TYR A 465 -33.47 7.37 20.76
C TYR A 465 -34.67 6.55 20.34
N MET A 466 -35.12 6.75 19.10
CA MET A 466 -36.32 6.12 18.54
C MET A 466 -36.11 5.79 17.07
N LYS A 467 -36.71 4.69 16.58
CA LYS A 467 -36.57 4.22 15.19
C LYS A 467 -35.13 4.22 14.69
N ASN A 468 -34.22 3.66 15.48
CA ASN A 468 -32.77 3.61 15.18
C ASN A 468 -32.15 5.00 14.91
N THR A 469 -32.75 6.08 15.43
CA THR A 469 -32.28 7.44 15.25
C THR A 469 -32.08 8.10 16.61
N LEU A 470 -30.89 8.67 16.80
CA LEU A 470 -30.49 9.42 17.98
C LEU A 470 -30.72 10.90 17.72
N PHE A 471 -31.49 11.55 18.58
CA PHE A 471 -31.80 12.97 18.49
C PHE A 471 -31.15 13.72 19.64
N PHE A 472 -30.39 14.75 19.30
CA PHE A 472 -29.90 15.74 20.26
C PHE A 472 -30.87 16.91 20.23
N VAL A 473 -31.54 17.12 21.35
CA VAL A 473 -32.61 18.09 21.47
C VAL A 473 -32.32 18.98 22.67
N SER A 474 -32.43 20.30 22.48
CA SER A 474 -32.47 21.31 23.54
C SER A 474 -33.47 22.41 23.18
N GLU A 475 -33.56 23.47 23.97
CA GLU A 475 -34.49 24.59 23.73
C GLU A 475 -34.38 25.16 22.31
N ASN A 476 -33.15 25.29 21.79
CA ASN A 476 -32.86 25.91 20.50
C ASN A 476 -32.13 24.96 19.52
N HIS A 477 -32.17 23.66 19.78
CA HIS A 477 -31.43 22.68 18.99
C HIS A 477 -32.26 21.44 18.71
N PHE A 478 -32.20 20.98 17.46
CA PHE A 478 -32.78 19.73 17.02
C PHE A 478 -31.91 19.15 15.92
N THR A 479 -31.13 18.12 16.24
CA THR A 479 -30.36 17.37 15.25
C THR A 479 -30.64 15.89 15.38
N ALA A 480 -30.61 15.20 14.24
CA ALA A 480 -30.91 13.79 14.14
C ALA A 480 -29.76 13.03 13.50
N TYR A 481 -29.36 11.93 14.13
CA TYR A 481 -28.33 11.02 13.65
C TYR A 481 -28.87 9.59 13.62
N ARG A 482 -29.02 9.02 12.43
CA ARG A 482 -29.54 7.66 12.26
C ARG A 482 -28.44 6.61 12.32
N GLN A 483 -28.76 5.40 12.76
CA GLN A 483 -27.89 4.26 12.53
C GLN A 483 -27.67 4.05 11.03
N PRO A 484 -26.49 3.57 10.61
CA PRO A 484 -26.25 3.16 9.23
C PRO A 484 -27.15 1.99 8.85
N THR A 485 -27.51 1.90 7.57
CA THR A 485 -28.23 0.74 7.03
C THR A 485 -27.28 -0.43 6.78
N ASP A 486 -27.80 -1.66 6.69
CA ASP A 486 -26.99 -2.84 6.38
C ASP A 486 -26.22 -2.71 5.06
N GLU A 487 -26.83 -2.06 4.06
CA GLU A 487 -26.19 -1.77 2.77
C GLU A 487 -25.01 -0.81 2.94
N GLU A 488 -25.16 0.22 3.77
CA GLU A 488 -24.08 1.15 4.10
C GLU A 488 -22.98 0.45 4.90
N LEU A 489 -23.30 -0.55 5.72
CA LEU A 489 -22.36 -1.33 6.52
C LEU A 489 -21.48 -2.29 5.70
N THR A 490 -21.85 -2.62 4.46
CA THR A 490 -21.12 -3.57 3.62
C THR A 490 -20.45 -2.91 2.41
N TYR A 491 -19.15 -3.11 2.23
CA TYR A 491 -18.47 -2.78 0.96
C TYR A 491 -18.76 -3.84 -0.10
N GLN A 492 -19.12 -3.41 -1.31
CA GLN A 492 -19.09 -4.23 -2.52
C GLN A 492 -17.68 -4.33 -3.10
#